data_AF-A0A1G8QAB0-F1
#
_entry.id   AF-A0A1G8QAB0-F1
#
_cell.length_a   1.000
_cell.length_b   1.000
_cell.length_c   1.000
_cell.angle_alpha   90.00
_cell.angle_beta   90.00
_cell.angle_gamma   90.00
#
_symmetry.space_group_name_H-M   'P 1'
#
loop_
_entity.id
_entity.type
_entity.pdbx_description
1 polymer ?
#
loop_
_entity_poly.entity_id
_entity_poly.type
_entity_poly.pdbx_seq_one_letter_code
_entity_poly.pdbx_strand_id
1 'polypeptide(L)'
;MSSTANASNLDQGLKPRHITMLSIAGVIGAGLFVGSGHAIAEAGPAVLLAYAAAGTLVVLVMRMLAEMAVASPDTGSFSTYADRAIGHWAGFTIGWLYWWFWVLVIPLEANAAATILHAWFPNIAIWAFTLIITLLLTATNLFSVKNYGEFEFWFALIKVLAIIGFVVLGVAAVFGLLPNSQVSGVSHLYDTQGFLPNGMGAVLAAMLTTMFSFMGTEIVTIAAAESKNPGQQITKATNSVIWRICLFYLLSIFLVVALVPWNDSRLAEVGSYQTVLDMMGIPNAKLIVDLVVLVAVTSCLNSALYTASRMLFSLGKRGDAPAISQRTSKAGTPYWAVLLSTGAAFAAVFANYVAPAAVFDFLLASSGAIALLVYLVIAVSQLRMRRKRESAGEPIDFRMWLFPGLTWAVIVFIVAVLTIMLFQEGHRMEIIATGLLSLLVVAAGLIVSSRRKAVKAGKVVLN
;
A
#
# COMPACT_ATOMS: atom_id res chain seq x y z
N MET A 1 -1.36 38.84 25.34
CA MET A 1 -2.27 37.69 25.54
C MET A 1 -1.68 36.50 24.82
N SER A 2 -1.06 35.59 25.58
CA SER A 2 -0.38 34.39 25.10
C SER A 2 -1.40 33.38 24.59
N SER A 3 -1.32 33.04 23.30
CA SER A 3 -2.08 31.94 22.72
C SER A 3 -1.61 30.62 23.34
N THR A 4 -2.45 30.01 24.16
CA THR A 4 -2.38 28.59 24.50
C THR A 4 -2.58 27.79 23.19
N ALA A 5 -1.47 27.53 22.49
CA ALA A 5 -1.47 26.65 21.33
C ALA A 5 -1.92 25.25 21.77
N ASN A 6 -3.08 24.80 21.28
CA ASN A 6 -3.53 23.41 21.44
C ASN A 6 -2.49 22.47 20.81
N ALA A 7 -1.65 21.86 21.66
CA ALA A 7 -0.51 21.03 21.29
C ALA A 7 -0.86 19.62 20.75
N SER A 8 -1.98 19.48 20.03
CA SER A 8 -2.54 18.18 19.65
C SER A 8 -3.08 18.10 18.22
N ASN A 9 -2.78 19.07 17.35
CA ASN A 9 -3.20 19.01 15.94
C ASN A 9 -1.99 18.87 15.00
N LEU A 10 -2.16 18.02 13.97
CA LEU A 10 -1.19 17.85 12.89
C LEU A 10 -1.15 19.14 12.06
N ASP A 11 0.03 19.51 11.58
CA ASP A 11 0.19 20.69 10.72
C ASP A 11 -0.35 20.43 9.30
N GLN A 12 -0.95 21.44 8.69
CA GLN A 12 -1.49 21.38 7.32
C GLN A 12 -0.39 21.74 6.28
N GLY A 13 0.79 21.14 6.44
CA GLY A 13 1.99 21.51 5.67
C GLY A 13 2.01 21.05 4.22
N LEU A 14 1.14 20.10 3.84
CA LEU A 14 1.08 19.53 2.49
C LEU A 14 0.31 20.43 1.52
N LYS A 15 0.97 20.84 0.44
CA LYS A 15 0.33 21.60 -0.65
C LYS A 15 -0.52 20.65 -1.51
N PRO A 16 -1.52 21.17 -2.25
CA PRO A 16 -2.30 20.38 -3.22
C PRO A 16 -1.43 19.57 -4.20
N ARG A 17 -0.30 20.13 -4.66
CA ARG A 17 0.66 19.43 -5.52
C ARG A 17 1.30 18.21 -4.85
N HIS A 18 1.57 18.29 -3.54
CA HIS A 18 2.16 17.20 -2.77
C HIS A 18 1.16 16.06 -2.63
N ILE A 19 -0.10 16.38 -2.30
CA ILE A 19 -1.18 15.40 -2.23
C ILE A 19 -1.42 14.75 -3.60
N THR A 20 -1.38 15.54 -4.66
CA THR A 20 -1.53 15.04 -6.03
C THR A 20 -0.39 14.08 -6.39
N MET A 21 0.87 14.44 -6.14
CA MET A 21 2.01 13.57 -6.43
C MET A 21 2.07 12.32 -5.56
N LEU A 22 1.82 12.45 -4.26
CA LEU A 22 1.68 11.32 -3.34
C LEU A 22 0.60 10.36 -3.85
N SER A 23 -0.49 10.92 -4.38
CA SER A 23 -1.56 10.14 -4.99
C SER A 23 -1.16 9.49 -6.29
N ILE A 24 -0.35 10.14 -7.11
CA ILE A 24 0.05 9.59 -8.41
C ILE A 24 1.02 8.43 -8.25
N ALA A 25 2.04 8.58 -7.41
CA ALA A 25 3.16 7.63 -7.41
C ALA A 25 3.65 7.23 -6.01
N GLY A 26 3.10 7.75 -4.91
CA GLY A 26 3.65 7.49 -3.57
C GLY A 26 3.60 6.02 -3.13
N VAL A 27 2.79 5.21 -3.81
CA VAL A 27 2.58 3.78 -3.55
C VAL A 27 3.33 2.89 -4.54
N ILE A 28 3.83 3.47 -5.63
CA ILE A 28 4.61 2.74 -6.61
C ILE A 28 6.00 2.48 -6.00
N GLY A 29 6.19 1.26 -5.49
CA GLY A 29 7.45 0.75 -4.95
C GLY A 29 8.09 -0.32 -5.84
N ALA A 30 8.90 -1.20 -5.26
CA ALA A 30 9.56 -2.29 -5.99
C ALA A 30 8.56 -3.28 -6.64
N GLY A 31 7.34 -3.38 -6.11
CA GLY A 31 6.31 -4.30 -6.58
C GLY A 31 5.99 -4.18 -8.07
N LEU A 32 5.93 -2.96 -8.63
CA LEU A 32 5.65 -2.78 -10.05
C LEU A 32 6.82 -3.20 -10.96
N PHE A 33 8.06 -2.90 -10.56
CA PHE A 33 9.24 -3.06 -11.41
C PHE A 33 9.86 -4.46 -11.30
N VAL A 34 9.85 -5.04 -10.10
CA VAL A 34 10.47 -6.32 -9.77
C VAL A 34 9.41 -7.37 -9.44
N GLY A 35 8.47 -7.02 -8.55
CA GLY A 35 7.43 -7.96 -8.09
C GLY A 35 6.50 -8.44 -9.20
N SER A 36 6.21 -7.59 -10.19
CA SER A 36 5.34 -7.96 -11.31
C SER A 36 5.89 -9.08 -12.17
N GLY A 37 7.23 -9.25 -12.23
CA GLY A 37 7.85 -10.37 -12.93
C GLY A 37 7.48 -11.73 -12.31
N HIS A 38 7.34 -11.79 -10.99
CA HIS A 38 6.88 -12.99 -10.28
C HIS A 38 5.41 -13.29 -10.60
N ALA A 39 4.55 -12.27 -10.57
CA ALA A 39 3.15 -12.42 -10.94
C ALA A 39 2.96 -12.86 -12.40
N ILE A 40 3.81 -12.37 -13.32
CA ILE A 40 3.83 -12.79 -14.73
C ILE A 40 4.29 -14.24 -14.85
N ALA A 41 5.38 -14.62 -14.18
CA ALA A 41 5.89 -15.99 -14.20
C ALA A 41 4.86 -17.00 -13.64
N GLU A 42 4.05 -16.56 -12.68
CA GLU A 42 3.01 -17.37 -12.06
C GLU A 42 1.75 -17.51 -12.93
N ALA A 43 1.16 -16.40 -13.42
CA ALA A 43 -0.12 -16.43 -14.13
C ALA A 43 0.00 -16.47 -15.67
N GLY A 44 1.18 -16.26 -16.22
CA GLY A 44 1.38 -16.07 -17.65
C GLY A 44 0.73 -14.77 -18.16
N PRO A 45 0.35 -14.70 -19.46
CA PRO A 45 -0.34 -13.53 -20.01
C PRO A 45 -1.66 -13.19 -19.31
N ALA A 46 -2.32 -14.19 -18.72
CA ALA A 46 -3.53 -14.02 -17.91
C ALA A 46 -3.30 -13.23 -16.60
N VAL A 47 -2.06 -12.89 -16.24
CA VAL A 47 -1.76 -11.90 -15.18
C VAL A 47 -2.49 -10.57 -15.41
N LEU A 48 -2.83 -10.22 -16.66
CA LEU A 48 -3.66 -9.05 -16.98
C LEU A 48 -5.04 -9.13 -16.34
N LEU A 49 -5.64 -10.32 -16.26
CA LEU A 49 -6.90 -10.54 -15.55
C LEU A 49 -6.72 -10.33 -14.05
N ALA A 50 -5.59 -10.75 -13.48
CA ALA A 50 -5.26 -10.54 -12.08
C ALA A 50 -5.13 -9.04 -11.75
N TYR A 51 -4.36 -8.28 -12.55
CA TYR A 51 -4.25 -6.82 -12.39
C TYR A 51 -5.58 -6.10 -12.65
N ALA A 52 -6.40 -6.56 -13.60
CA ALA A 52 -7.70 -5.96 -13.88
C ALA A 52 -8.68 -6.20 -12.72
N ALA A 53 -8.72 -7.41 -12.17
CA ALA A 53 -9.56 -7.75 -11.03
C ALA A 53 -9.12 -7.01 -9.76
N ALA A 54 -7.82 -7.06 -9.42
CA ALA A 54 -7.26 -6.33 -8.28
C ALA A 54 -7.42 -4.82 -8.43
N GLY A 55 -7.15 -4.27 -9.60
CA GLY A 55 -7.32 -2.86 -9.90
C GLY A 55 -8.78 -2.41 -9.80
N THR A 56 -9.72 -3.20 -10.32
CA THR A 56 -11.16 -2.94 -10.18
C THR A 56 -11.58 -2.97 -8.72
N LEU A 57 -11.13 -3.96 -7.95
CA LEU A 57 -11.37 -4.04 -6.51
C LEU A 57 -10.90 -2.77 -5.80
N VAL A 58 -9.67 -2.32 -6.07
CA VAL A 58 -9.08 -1.11 -5.50
C VAL A 58 -9.89 0.14 -5.87
N VAL A 59 -10.30 0.29 -7.13
CA VAL A 59 -11.15 1.41 -7.57
C VAL A 59 -12.45 1.46 -6.78
N LEU A 60 -13.13 0.31 -6.63
CA LEU A 60 -14.40 0.23 -5.91
C LEU A 60 -14.21 0.52 -4.42
N VAL A 61 -13.16 -0.02 -3.79
CA VAL A 61 -12.83 0.25 -2.38
C VAL A 61 -12.47 1.72 -2.16
N MET A 62 -11.69 2.33 -3.06
CA MET A 62 -11.35 3.74 -2.98
C MET A 62 -12.57 4.65 -3.15
N ARG A 63 -13.54 4.24 -3.98
CA ARG A 63 -14.82 4.92 -4.14
C ARG A 63 -15.65 4.83 -2.84
N MET A 64 -15.69 3.66 -2.20
CA MET A 64 -16.35 3.46 -0.90
C MET A 64 -15.69 4.29 0.21
N LEU A 65 -14.37 4.31 0.24
CA LEU A 65 -13.59 5.08 1.19
C LEU A 65 -13.81 6.59 1.00
N ALA A 66 -13.83 7.05 -0.25
CA ALA A 66 -14.07 8.46 -0.59
C ALA A 66 -15.47 8.91 -0.18
N GLU A 67 -16.50 8.07 -0.35
CA GLU A 67 -17.85 8.39 0.14
C GLU A 67 -17.85 8.67 1.64
N MET A 68 -17.17 7.85 2.44
CA MET A 68 -17.05 8.05 3.90
C MET A 68 -16.12 9.22 4.26
N ALA A 69 -15.06 9.44 3.49
CA ALA A 69 -14.05 10.44 3.79
C ALA A 69 -14.44 11.85 3.35
N VAL A 70 -15.20 12.02 2.27
CA VAL A 70 -15.82 13.31 1.92
C VAL A 70 -16.88 13.69 2.95
N ALA A 71 -17.64 12.69 3.40
CA ALA A 71 -18.67 12.79 4.41
C ALA A 71 -18.17 13.25 5.79
N SER A 72 -17.01 12.75 6.22
CA SER A 72 -16.43 13.05 7.54
C SER A 72 -14.92 12.90 7.49
N PRO A 73 -14.18 13.88 6.92
CA PRO A 73 -12.73 13.77 6.75
C PRO A 73 -12.02 13.54 8.08
N ASP A 74 -11.23 12.47 8.15
CA ASP A 74 -10.51 12.07 9.36
C ASP A 74 -9.18 11.39 8.98
N THR A 75 -8.09 11.75 9.66
CA THR A 75 -6.75 11.22 9.37
C THR A 75 -6.58 9.76 9.83
N GLY A 76 -7.44 9.27 10.72
CA GLY A 76 -7.56 7.83 11.00
C GLY A 76 -8.27 7.05 9.89
N SER A 77 -8.84 7.74 8.90
CA SER A 77 -9.43 7.19 7.69
C SER A 77 -10.34 6.00 8.00
N PHE A 78 -10.20 4.90 7.29
CA PHE A 78 -11.00 3.68 7.43
C PHE A 78 -10.97 3.06 8.84
N SER A 79 -9.91 3.25 9.65
CA SER A 79 -9.92 2.79 11.04
C SER A 79 -10.92 3.61 11.88
N THR A 80 -11.03 4.92 11.65
CA THR A 80 -12.05 5.76 12.28
C THR A 80 -13.45 5.44 11.74
N TYR A 81 -13.57 5.16 10.43
CA TYR A 81 -14.87 4.79 9.84
C TYR A 81 -15.36 3.44 10.38
N ALA A 82 -14.47 2.45 10.54
CA ALA A 82 -14.80 1.17 11.15
C ALA A 82 -15.24 1.30 12.62
N ASP A 83 -14.57 2.16 13.40
CA ASP A 83 -14.96 2.50 14.78
C ASP A 83 -16.41 3.01 14.84
N ARG A 84 -16.76 3.95 13.95
CA ARG A 84 -18.09 4.58 13.88
C ARG A 84 -19.17 3.66 13.29
N ALA A 85 -18.82 2.80 12.35
CA ALA A 85 -19.77 1.99 11.57
C ALA A 85 -20.05 0.61 12.19
N ILE A 86 -19.02 -0.04 12.72
CA ILE A 86 -19.06 -1.41 13.22
C ILE A 86 -18.95 -1.42 14.74
N GLY A 87 -18.03 -0.62 15.27
CA GLY A 87 -17.79 -0.47 16.70
C GLY A 87 -16.30 -0.41 17.01
N HIS A 88 -16.01 -0.09 18.27
CA HIS A 88 -14.66 0.23 18.73
C HIS A 88 -13.62 -0.86 18.47
N TRP A 89 -14.00 -2.13 18.67
CA TRP A 89 -13.11 -3.26 18.41
C TRP A 89 -12.65 -3.32 16.95
N ALA A 90 -13.54 -3.00 15.99
CA ALA A 90 -13.22 -3.07 14.57
C ALA A 90 -12.26 -1.93 14.16
N GLY A 91 -12.49 -0.73 14.69
CA GLY A 91 -11.59 0.41 14.52
C GLY A 91 -10.19 0.14 15.08
N PHE A 92 -10.13 -0.40 16.30
CA PHE A 92 -8.88 -0.83 16.95
C PHE A 92 -8.14 -1.85 16.10
N THR A 93 -8.83 -2.93 15.70
CA THR A 93 -8.23 -4.06 14.97
C THR A 93 -7.65 -3.63 13.64
N ILE A 94 -8.45 -2.94 12.82
CA ILE A 94 -7.98 -2.50 11.51
C ILE A 94 -6.89 -1.44 11.60
N GLY A 95 -6.94 -0.57 12.62
CA GLY A 95 -5.85 0.39 12.83
C GLY A 95 -4.51 -0.29 13.13
N TRP A 96 -4.51 -1.29 14.01
CA TRP A 96 -3.30 -2.03 14.36
C TRP A 96 -2.80 -2.97 13.26
N LEU A 97 -3.70 -3.66 12.55
CA LEU A 97 -3.33 -4.48 11.39
C LEU A 97 -2.73 -3.63 10.27
N TYR A 98 -3.30 -2.46 10.00
CA TYR A 98 -2.77 -1.55 9.00
C TYR A 98 -1.42 -0.96 9.41
N TRP A 99 -1.28 -0.56 10.68
CA TRP A 99 0.02 -0.13 11.22
C TRP A 99 1.07 -1.24 11.09
N TRP A 100 0.72 -2.46 11.45
CA TRP A 100 1.58 -3.64 11.35
C TRP A 100 2.04 -3.90 9.91
N PHE A 101 1.11 -3.87 8.95
CA PHE A 101 1.42 -3.99 7.53
C PHE A 101 2.50 -2.99 7.11
N TRP A 102 2.31 -1.70 7.37
CA TRP A 102 3.28 -0.68 6.96
C TRP A 102 4.62 -0.76 7.70
N VAL A 103 4.62 -1.20 8.95
CA VAL A 103 5.87 -1.45 9.69
C VAL A 103 6.68 -2.58 9.05
N LEU A 104 6.04 -3.62 8.51
CA LEU A 104 6.71 -4.72 7.81
C LEU A 104 7.10 -4.38 6.36
N VAL A 105 6.40 -3.46 5.70
CA VAL A 105 6.81 -2.97 4.38
C VAL A 105 8.14 -2.23 4.43
N ILE A 106 8.45 -1.52 5.53
CA ILE A 106 9.72 -0.79 5.69
C ILE A 106 10.95 -1.69 5.51
N PRO A 107 11.15 -2.79 6.26
CA PRO A 107 12.29 -3.67 6.05
C PRO A 107 12.28 -4.35 4.68
N LEU A 108 11.10 -4.68 4.13
CA LEU A 108 10.98 -5.35 2.83
C LEU A 108 11.47 -4.47 1.67
N GLU A 109 10.98 -3.24 1.62
CA GLU A 109 11.40 -2.26 0.61
C GLU A 109 12.87 -1.86 0.83
N ALA A 110 13.31 -1.66 2.08
CA ALA A 110 14.72 -1.35 2.37
C ALA A 110 15.66 -2.47 1.92
N ASN A 111 15.24 -3.73 2.02
CA ASN A 111 15.99 -4.88 1.52
C ASN A 111 16.09 -4.85 -0.02
N ALA A 112 15.02 -4.52 -0.74
CA ALA A 112 15.06 -4.37 -2.20
C ALA A 112 16.08 -3.32 -2.66
N ALA A 113 16.10 -2.14 -2.02
CA ALA A 113 17.14 -1.14 -2.27
C ALA A 113 18.54 -1.62 -1.88
N ALA A 114 18.67 -2.33 -0.76
CA ALA A 114 19.94 -2.88 -0.31
C ALA A 114 20.51 -3.93 -1.27
N THR A 115 19.67 -4.77 -1.90
CA THR A 115 20.11 -5.73 -2.92
C THR A 115 20.71 -5.03 -4.14
N ILE A 116 20.11 -3.93 -4.59
CA ILE A 116 20.63 -3.12 -5.70
C ILE A 116 21.98 -2.48 -5.31
N LEU A 117 22.05 -1.85 -4.13
CA LEU A 117 23.29 -1.22 -3.66
C LEU A 117 24.41 -2.24 -3.43
N HIS A 118 24.08 -3.43 -2.95
CA HIS A 118 25.03 -4.53 -2.79
C HIS A 118 25.57 -5.00 -4.15
N ALA A 119 24.73 -5.07 -5.19
CA ALA A 119 25.20 -5.38 -6.54
C ALA A 119 26.22 -4.35 -7.06
N TRP A 120 26.10 -3.07 -6.66
CA TRP A 120 27.05 -2.02 -7.03
C TRP A 120 28.29 -1.97 -6.13
N PHE A 121 28.13 -2.31 -4.84
CA PHE A 121 29.19 -2.32 -3.84
C PHE A 121 29.20 -3.67 -3.08
N PRO A 122 29.72 -4.76 -3.68
CA PRO A 122 29.64 -6.11 -3.13
C PRO A 122 30.33 -6.30 -1.78
N ASN A 123 31.26 -5.39 -1.43
CA ASN A 123 31.99 -5.42 -0.17
C ASN A 123 31.12 -5.05 1.06
N ILE A 124 29.95 -4.45 0.85
CA ILE A 124 29.04 -4.04 1.93
C ILE A 124 27.86 -5.00 1.93
N ALA A 125 27.66 -5.72 3.03
CA ALA A 125 26.57 -6.69 3.15
C ALA A 125 25.18 -6.04 3.07
N ILE A 126 24.20 -6.77 2.54
CA ILE A 126 22.81 -6.31 2.36
C ILE A 126 22.23 -5.77 3.68
N TRP A 127 22.44 -6.46 4.81
CA TRP A 127 21.93 -6.02 6.11
C TRP A 127 22.44 -4.63 6.52
N ALA A 128 23.68 -4.29 6.17
CA ALA A 128 24.28 -3.00 6.50
C ALA A 128 23.62 -1.90 5.66
N PHE A 129 23.37 -2.14 4.37
CA PHE A 129 22.61 -1.22 3.53
C PHE A 129 21.17 -1.04 4.04
N THR A 130 20.47 -2.13 4.36
CA THR A 130 19.11 -2.08 4.92
C THR A 130 19.06 -1.22 6.19
N LEU A 131 20.05 -1.38 7.09
CA LEU A 131 20.15 -0.59 8.32
C LEU A 131 20.40 0.90 8.02
N ILE A 132 21.37 1.21 7.14
CA ILE A 132 21.72 2.59 6.77
C ILE A 132 20.53 3.30 6.10
N ILE A 133 19.86 2.65 5.15
CA ILE A 133 18.68 3.19 4.47
C ILE A 133 17.57 3.49 5.49
N THR A 134 17.28 2.54 6.38
CA THR A 134 16.24 2.71 7.41
C THR A 134 16.59 3.86 8.37
N LEU A 135 17.86 4.01 8.76
CA LEU A 135 18.34 5.12 9.59
C LEU A 135 18.19 6.47 8.90
N LEU A 136 18.62 6.58 7.64
CA LEU A 136 18.49 7.82 6.85
C LEU A 136 17.03 8.23 6.67
N LEU A 137 16.15 7.26 6.42
CA LEU A 137 14.71 7.51 6.31
C LEU A 137 14.06 7.92 7.63
N THR A 138 14.48 7.30 8.73
CA THR A 138 14.05 7.71 10.07
C THR A 138 14.46 9.16 10.32
N ALA A 139 15.71 9.52 10.03
CA ALA A 139 16.22 10.88 10.21
C ALA A 139 15.42 11.89 9.37
N THR A 140 15.21 11.63 8.08
CA THR A 140 14.43 12.51 7.19
C THR A 140 12.98 12.71 7.64
N ASN A 141 12.34 11.67 8.20
CA ASN A 141 10.97 11.75 8.71
C ASN A 141 10.84 12.45 10.07
N LEU A 142 11.94 12.59 10.82
CA LEU A 142 11.98 13.41 12.03
C LEU A 142 12.11 14.91 11.72
N PHE A 143 12.59 15.27 10.53
CA PHE A 143 12.55 16.66 10.03
C PHE A 143 11.15 17.04 9.50
N SER A 144 10.86 18.34 9.41
CA SER A 144 9.51 18.89 9.13
C SER A 144 8.76 18.21 7.97
N VAL A 145 7.46 17.96 8.14
CA VAL A 145 6.51 17.39 7.14
C VAL A 145 6.53 18.16 5.80
N LYS A 146 6.95 19.43 5.81
CA LYS A 146 7.12 20.23 4.60
C LYS A 146 8.24 19.69 3.71
N ASN A 147 9.36 19.25 4.29
CA ASN A 147 10.47 18.68 3.54
C ASN A 147 10.08 17.31 2.96
N TYR A 148 9.33 16.51 3.74
CA TYR A 148 8.73 15.26 3.27
C TYR A 148 7.95 15.46 1.96
N GLY A 149 7.04 16.44 1.91
CA GLY A 149 6.21 16.67 0.72
C GLY A 149 7.01 17.10 -0.52
N GLU A 150 8.12 17.83 -0.35
CA GLU A 150 8.98 18.22 -1.48
C GLU A 150 9.83 17.05 -1.99
N PHE A 151 10.46 16.25 -1.12
CA PHE A 151 11.19 15.05 -1.53
C PHE A 151 10.29 14.07 -2.29
N GLU A 152 9.11 13.82 -1.72
CA GLU A 152 8.13 12.91 -2.30
C GLU A 152 7.64 13.41 -3.67
N PHE A 153 7.44 14.73 -3.84
CA PHE A 153 7.09 15.32 -5.13
C PHE A 153 8.12 14.99 -6.21
N TRP A 154 9.41 15.15 -5.92
CA TRP A 154 10.48 14.88 -6.89
C TRP A 154 10.65 13.39 -7.17
N PHE A 155 10.58 12.54 -6.14
CA PHE A 155 10.65 11.08 -6.34
C PHE A 155 9.45 10.55 -7.14
N ALA A 156 8.24 11.04 -6.84
CA ALA A 156 7.05 10.73 -7.62
C ALA A 156 7.18 11.16 -9.08
N LEU A 157 7.73 12.36 -9.35
CA LEU A 157 7.94 12.85 -10.71
C LEU A 157 8.89 11.92 -11.50
N ILE A 158 10.02 11.54 -10.92
CA ILE A 158 11.00 10.65 -11.57
C ILE A 158 10.34 9.31 -11.92
N LYS A 159 9.58 8.72 -10.99
CA LYS A 159 8.84 7.47 -11.23
C LYS A 159 7.86 7.58 -12.39
N VAL A 160 7.05 8.64 -12.41
CA VAL A 160 6.05 8.84 -13.46
C VAL A 160 6.71 9.00 -14.82
N LEU A 161 7.79 9.78 -14.90
CA LEU A 161 8.56 9.94 -16.14
C LEU A 161 9.19 8.62 -16.59
N ALA A 162 9.72 7.82 -15.66
CA ALA A 162 10.28 6.50 -15.98
C ALA A 162 9.23 5.55 -16.56
N ILE A 163 8.03 5.48 -15.96
CA ILE A 163 6.94 4.63 -16.46
C ILE A 163 6.43 5.13 -17.81
N ILE A 164 6.26 6.44 -18.00
CA ILE A 164 5.88 7.00 -19.30
C ILE A 164 6.94 6.68 -20.36
N GLY A 165 8.22 6.82 -20.05
CA GLY A 165 9.32 6.46 -20.93
C GLY A 165 9.28 4.97 -21.31
N PHE A 166 9.09 4.10 -20.33
CA PHE A 166 8.91 2.67 -20.55
C PHE A 166 7.72 2.35 -21.46
N VAL A 167 6.56 2.99 -21.23
CA VAL A 167 5.36 2.81 -22.06
C VAL A 167 5.62 3.26 -23.50
N VAL A 168 6.28 4.40 -23.70
CA VAL A 168 6.61 4.91 -25.04
C VAL A 168 7.54 3.94 -25.78
N LEU A 169 8.59 3.46 -25.11
CA LEU A 169 9.53 2.49 -25.70
C LEU A 169 8.84 1.14 -25.97
N GLY A 170 8.01 0.67 -25.03
CA GLY A 170 7.21 -0.54 -25.18
C GLY A 170 6.28 -0.49 -26.38
N VAL A 171 5.52 0.58 -26.53
CA VAL A 171 4.64 0.79 -27.68
C VAL A 171 5.45 0.83 -28.98
N ALA A 172 6.59 1.54 -29.01
CA ALA A 172 7.46 1.58 -30.17
C ALA A 172 8.00 0.17 -30.54
N ALA A 173 8.39 -0.64 -29.54
CA ALA A 173 8.83 -2.02 -29.75
C ALA A 173 7.71 -2.92 -30.30
N VAL A 174 6.50 -2.82 -29.74
CA VAL A 174 5.33 -3.58 -30.20
C VAL A 174 5.07 -3.34 -31.70
N PHE A 175 5.20 -2.09 -32.15
CA PHE A 175 5.05 -1.73 -33.57
C PHE A 175 6.31 -1.98 -34.43
N GLY A 176 7.38 -2.53 -33.88
CA GLY A 176 8.63 -2.81 -34.60
C GLY A 176 9.39 -1.55 -35.02
N LEU A 177 9.16 -0.41 -34.34
CA LEU A 177 9.77 0.88 -34.67
C LEU A 177 11.17 1.07 -34.07
N LEU A 178 11.60 0.19 -33.16
CA LEU A 178 12.92 0.26 -32.53
C LEU A 178 13.97 -0.48 -33.36
N PRO A 179 14.98 0.23 -33.90
CA PRO A 179 16.08 -0.41 -34.62
C PRO A 179 16.88 -1.30 -33.65
N ASN A 180 17.16 -2.54 -34.06
CA ASN A 180 17.88 -3.58 -33.31
C ASN A 180 17.13 -4.20 -32.11
N SER A 181 15.84 -3.91 -31.91
CA SER A 181 15.03 -4.62 -30.91
C SER A 181 14.89 -6.10 -31.29
N GLN A 182 15.10 -7.00 -30.33
CA GLN A 182 14.89 -8.44 -30.53
C GLN A 182 13.42 -8.85 -30.32
N VAL A 183 12.59 -7.91 -29.86
CA VAL A 183 11.19 -8.13 -29.51
C VAL A 183 10.29 -7.19 -30.31
N SER A 184 9.14 -7.72 -30.77
CA SER A 184 8.11 -6.94 -31.44
C SER A 184 6.78 -7.69 -31.46
N GLY A 185 5.69 -6.97 -31.74
CA GLY A 185 4.36 -7.54 -31.79
C GLY A 185 3.77 -7.86 -30.43
N VAL A 186 2.74 -8.73 -30.45
CA VAL A 186 1.97 -9.14 -29.27
C VAL A 186 1.78 -10.66 -29.22
N SER A 187 2.60 -11.41 -29.97
CA SER A 187 2.42 -12.85 -30.13
C SER A 187 2.59 -13.60 -28.81
N HIS A 188 3.42 -13.10 -27.90
CA HIS A 188 3.66 -13.69 -26.57
C HIS A 188 2.43 -13.75 -25.66
N LEU A 189 1.34 -13.07 -26.03
CA LEU A 189 0.04 -13.23 -25.37
C LEU A 189 -0.59 -14.61 -25.60
N TYR A 190 -0.18 -15.34 -26.65
CA TYR A 190 -0.79 -16.62 -27.03
C TYR A 190 0.17 -17.67 -27.59
N ASP A 191 1.36 -17.28 -28.07
CA ASP A 191 2.32 -18.21 -28.68
C ASP A 191 3.01 -19.13 -27.65
N THR A 192 3.13 -18.69 -26.41
CA THR A 192 3.83 -19.40 -25.34
C THR A 192 2.82 -20.09 -24.44
N GLN A 193 2.35 -21.27 -24.84
CA GLN A 193 1.36 -22.09 -24.12
C GLN A 193 -0.04 -21.45 -23.96
N GLY A 194 -0.37 -20.45 -24.78
CA GLY A 194 -1.66 -19.76 -24.77
C GLY A 194 -1.77 -18.67 -23.70
N PHE A 195 -2.94 -18.02 -23.64
CA PHE A 195 -3.17 -16.89 -22.74
C PHE A 195 -3.24 -17.28 -21.26
N LEU A 196 -3.75 -18.49 -20.96
CA LEU A 196 -4.03 -18.97 -19.61
C LEU A 196 -3.25 -20.28 -19.33
N PRO A 197 -1.91 -20.25 -19.35
CA PRO A 197 -1.09 -21.46 -19.34
C PRO A 197 -1.23 -22.27 -18.04
N ASN A 198 -1.37 -21.58 -16.90
CA ASN A 198 -1.42 -22.18 -15.57
C ASN A 198 -2.83 -22.25 -14.96
N GLY A 199 -3.88 -21.99 -15.76
CA GLY A 199 -5.26 -22.06 -15.28
C GLY A 199 -5.73 -20.81 -14.51
N MET A 200 -7.03 -20.74 -14.20
CA MET A 200 -7.62 -19.66 -13.41
C MET A 200 -7.15 -19.64 -11.95
N GLY A 201 -6.71 -20.79 -11.42
CA GLY A 201 -6.15 -20.87 -10.07
C GLY A 201 -4.90 -20.01 -9.90
N ALA A 202 -4.01 -20.02 -10.91
CA ALA A 202 -2.79 -19.21 -10.92
C ALA A 202 -3.10 -17.70 -11.08
N VAL A 203 -4.14 -17.35 -11.85
CA VAL A 203 -4.60 -15.95 -11.96
C VAL A 203 -5.06 -15.42 -10.60
N LEU A 204 -5.79 -16.24 -9.84
CA LEU A 204 -6.22 -15.86 -8.49
C LEU A 204 -5.04 -15.72 -7.52
N ALA A 205 -4.03 -16.59 -7.62
CA ALA A 205 -2.82 -16.51 -6.81
C ALA A 205 -1.99 -15.25 -7.16
N ALA A 206 -1.74 -14.98 -8.44
CA ALA A 206 -1.06 -13.78 -8.90
C ALA A 206 -1.81 -12.47 -8.56
N MET A 207 -3.14 -12.54 -8.42
CA MET A 207 -3.94 -11.42 -7.94
C MET A 207 -3.53 -11.00 -6.52
N LEU A 208 -3.10 -11.92 -5.67
CA LEU A 208 -2.67 -11.64 -4.29
C LEU A 208 -1.35 -10.88 -4.27
N THR A 209 -0.37 -11.36 -5.03
CA THR A 209 0.90 -10.67 -5.27
C THR A 209 0.65 -9.26 -5.83
N THR A 210 -0.33 -9.15 -6.72
CA THR A 210 -0.75 -7.88 -7.30
C THR A 210 -1.46 -6.96 -6.29
N MET A 211 -2.26 -7.52 -5.37
CA MET A 211 -2.93 -6.76 -4.31
C MET A 211 -1.93 -6.10 -3.36
N PHE A 212 -0.81 -6.76 -3.07
CA PHE A 212 0.29 -6.15 -2.33
C PHE A 212 0.82 -4.89 -3.04
N SER A 213 0.94 -4.93 -4.37
CA SER A 213 1.41 -3.79 -5.18
C SER A 213 0.41 -2.62 -5.28
N PHE A 214 -0.86 -2.85 -4.96
CA PHE A 214 -1.90 -1.81 -4.95
C PHE A 214 -2.21 -1.25 -3.56
N MET A 215 -1.80 -1.96 -2.50
CA MET A 215 -1.94 -1.50 -1.13
C MET A 215 -1.18 -0.19 -0.94
N GLY A 216 -1.85 0.82 -0.37
CA GLY A 216 -1.34 2.17 -0.22
C GLY A 216 -2.07 3.19 -1.07
N THR A 217 -2.89 2.77 -2.02
CA THR A 217 -3.76 3.69 -2.78
C THR A 217 -4.63 4.55 -1.83
N GLU A 218 -5.00 3.99 -0.67
CA GLU A 218 -5.74 4.66 0.39
C GLU A 218 -4.94 5.69 1.22
N ILE A 219 -3.60 5.71 1.16
CA ILE A 219 -2.75 6.74 1.79
C ILE A 219 -3.16 8.14 1.35
N VAL A 220 -3.60 8.23 0.10
CA VAL A 220 -4.12 9.44 -0.51
C VAL A 220 -5.25 10.07 0.27
N THR A 221 -6.18 9.27 0.79
CA THR A 221 -7.31 9.82 1.54
C THR A 221 -6.87 10.28 2.93
N ILE A 222 -5.87 9.62 3.52
CA ILE A 222 -5.24 10.04 4.79
C ILE A 222 -4.57 11.40 4.60
N ALA A 223 -3.73 11.54 3.58
CA ALA A 223 -3.03 12.80 3.29
C ALA A 223 -3.99 13.92 2.84
N ALA A 224 -5.01 13.60 2.06
CA ALA A 224 -6.02 14.57 1.65
C ALA A 224 -6.87 15.07 2.84
N ALA A 225 -7.07 14.25 3.88
CA ALA A 225 -7.73 14.65 5.11
C ALA A 225 -6.94 15.72 5.91
N GLU A 226 -5.63 15.82 5.71
CA GLU A 226 -4.77 16.86 6.31
C GLU A 226 -4.76 18.18 5.51
N SER A 227 -5.49 18.26 4.39
CA SER A 227 -5.47 19.41 3.49
C SER A 227 -6.46 20.52 3.89
N LYS A 228 -6.29 21.73 3.35
CA LYS A 228 -7.21 22.86 3.58
C LYS A 228 -8.64 22.59 3.08
N ASN A 229 -8.80 21.79 2.01
CA ASN A 229 -10.09 21.46 1.40
C ASN A 229 -10.24 19.93 1.23
N PRO A 230 -10.42 19.17 2.32
CA PRO A 230 -10.34 17.71 2.30
C PRO A 230 -11.29 17.05 1.31
N GLY A 231 -12.58 17.41 1.32
CA GLY A 231 -13.58 16.76 0.46
C GLY A 231 -13.28 16.87 -1.04
N GLN A 232 -12.85 18.05 -1.50
CA GLN A 232 -12.45 18.24 -2.90
C GLN A 232 -11.17 17.48 -3.24
N GLN A 233 -10.19 17.48 -2.35
CA GLN A 233 -8.92 16.76 -2.58
C GLN A 233 -9.12 15.25 -2.60
N ILE A 234 -9.92 14.70 -1.68
CA ILE A 234 -10.31 13.29 -1.66
C ILE A 234 -11.00 12.92 -2.98
N THR A 235 -11.98 13.71 -3.42
CA THR A 235 -12.71 13.46 -4.68
C THR A 235 -11.78 13.40 -5.89
N LYS A 236 -10.91 14.42 -6.05
CA LYS A 236 -9.94 14.47 -7.16
C LYS A 236 -8.99 13.28 -7.12
N ALA A 237 -8.48 12.98 -5.94
CA ALA A 237 -7.46 11.98 -5.77
C ALA A 237 -8.00 10.53 -5.89
N THR A 238 -9.28 10.31 -5.58
CA THR A 238 -9.99 9.05 -5.86
C THR A 238 -10.28 8.89 -7.35
N ASN A 239 -10.77 9.93 -8.03
CA ASN A 239 -11.03 9.84 -9.46
C ASN A 239 -9.76 9.61 -10.28
N SER A 240 -8.60 10.09 -9.82
CA SER A 240 -7.34 9.83 -10.48
C SER A 240 -6.83 8.40 -10.30
N VAL A 241 -7.35 7.61 -9.35
CA VAL A 241 -6.93 6.20 -9.15
C VAL A 241 -7.16 5.38 -10.42
N ILE A 242 -8.30 5.58 -11.09
CA ILE A 242 -8.75 4.77 -12.21
C ILE A 242 -7.74 4.80 -13.35
N TRP A 243 -7.41 6.00 -13.87
CA TRP A 243 -6.50 6.11 -15.00
C TRP A 243 -5.07 5.70 -14.63
N ARG A 244 -4.67 5.85 -13.36
CA ARG A 244 -3.34 5.42 -12.89
C ARG A 244 -3.18 3.91 -12.87
N ILE A 245 -4.21 3.19 -12.43
CA ILE A 245 -4.22 1.72 -12.49
C ILE A 245 -4.17 1.25 -13.95
N CYS A 246 -4.93 1.90 -14.84
CA CYS A 246 -4.88 1.59 -16.27
C CYS A 246 -3.50 1.87 -16.87
N LEU A 247 -2.93 3.05 -16.62
CA LEU A 247 -1.69 3.49 -17.26
C LEU A 247 -0.45 2.82 -16.66
N PHE A 248 -0.28 2.84 -15.34
CA PHE A 248 0.97 2.41 -14.71
C PHE A 248 1.04 0.90 -14.50
N TYR A 249 -0.10 0.24 -14.34
CA TYR A 249 -0.14 -1.19 -14.09
C TYR A 249 -0.61 -1.93 -15.34
N LEU A 250 -1.87 -1.78 -15.77
CA LEU A 250 -2.39 -2.62 -16.86
C LEU A 250 -1.64 -2.44 -18.18
N LEU A 251 -1.40 -1.20 -18.61
CA LEU A 251 -0.67 -0.95 -19.86
C LEU A 251 0.79 -1.40 -19.79
N SER A 252 1.48 -1.08 -18.69
CA SER A 252 2.88 -1.48 -18.52
C SER A 252 3.04 -3.00 -18.49
N ILE A 253 2.19 -3.70 -17.73
CA ILE A 253 2.20 -5.16 -17.65
C ILE A 253 1.82 -5.79 -18.99
N PHE A 254 0.85 -5.22 -19.71
CA PHE A 254 0.51 -5.64 -21.07
C PHE A 254 1.73 -5.58 -21.98
N LEU A 255 2.49 -4.48 -21.95
CA LEU A 255 3.71 -4.34 -22.75
C LEU A 255 4.77 -5.38 -22.37
N VAL A 256 4.91 -5.70 -21.07
CA VAL A 256 5.83 -6.76 -20.65
C VAL A 256 5.43 -8.11 -21.24
N VAL A 257 4.18 -8.55 -21.03
CA VAL A 257 3.73 -9.88 -21.49
C VAL A 257 3.56 -9.98 -23.01
N ALA A 258 3.44 -8.84 -23.70
CA ALA A 258 3.42 -8.79 -25.16
C ALA A 258 4.82 -8.95 -25.75
N LEU A 259 5.84 -8.42 -25.10
CA LEU A 259 7.22 -8.35 -25.60
C LEU A 259 8.13 -9.45 -25.06
N VAL A 260 7.79 -10.06 -23.93
CA VAL A 260 8.61 -11.06 -23.24
C VAL A 260 7.79 -12.33 -23.01
N PRO A 261 8.28 -13.51 -23.41
CA PRO A 261 7.68 -14.78 -23.02
C PRO A 261 7.57 -14.88 -21.50
N TRP A 262 6.37 -15.23 -21.01
CA TRP A 262 6.10 -15.25 -19.56
C TRP A 262 6.96 -16.23 -18.77
N ASN A 263 7.55 -17.23 -19.45
CA ASN A 263 8.41 -18.26 -18.88
C ASN A 263 9.91 -17.91 -18.97
N ASP A 264 10.29 -16.69 -19.41
CA ASP A 264 11.67 -16.22 -19.34
C ASP A 264 12.07 -15.99 -17.87
N SER A 265 13.11 -16.70 -17.40
CA SER A 265 13.52 -16.67 -16.00
C SER A 265 13.95 -15.29 -15.52
N ARG A 266 14.40 -14.42 -16.43
CA ARG A 266 14.82 -13.04 -16.11
C ARG A 266 13.69 -12.21 -15.53
N LEU A 267 12.43 -12.50 -15.88
CA LEU A 267 11.27 -11.82 -15.29
C LEU A 267 11.28 -11.93 -13.77
N ALA A 268 11.53 -13.12 -13.24
CA ALA A 268 11.60 -13.36 -11.80
C ALA A 268 12.95 -12.94 -11.19
N GLU A 269 14.06 -13.11 -11.91
CA GLU A 269 15.42 -12.86 -11.39
C GLU A 269 15.79 -11.37 -11.32
N VAL A 270 15.52 -10.59 -12.37
CA VAL A 270 15.95 -9.19 -12.49
C VAL A 270 14.79 -8.19 -12.57
N GLY A 271 13.57 -8.68 -12.79
CA GLY A 271 12.37 -7.86 -12.87
C GLY A 271 11.91 -7.60 -14.30
N SER A 272 10.61 -7.30 -14.42
CA SER A 272 9.90 -7.18 -15.69
C SER A 272 10.39 -6.01 -16.54
N TYR A 273 10.58 -4.84 -15.95
CA TYR A 273 11.00 -3.64 -16.69
C TYR A 273 12.43 -3.77 -17.19
N GLN A 274 13.33 -4.34 -16.39
CA GLN A 274 14.71 -4.57 -16.79
C GLN A 274 14.77 -5.56 -17.95
N THR A 275 14.06 -6.68 -17.84
CA THR A 275 14.04 -7.73 -18.86
C THR A 275 13.58 -7.20 -20.21
N VAL A 276 12.50 -6.42 -20.23
CA VAL A 276 11.99 -5.79 -21.46
C VAL A 276 13.01 -4.83 -22.07
N LEU A 277 13.61 -3.95 -21.27
CA LEU A 277 14.59 -2.98 -21.78
C LEU A 277 15.88 -3.66 -22.28
N ASP A 278 16.32 -4.72 -21.61
CA ASP A 278 17.44 -5.56 -22.05
C ASP A 278 17.13 -6.21 -23.42
N MET A 279 15.93 -6.76 -23.60
CA MET A 279 15.50 -7.39 -24.86
C MET A 279 15.28 -6.39 -26.02
N MET A 280 14.89 -5.15 -25.70
CA MET A 280 14.85 -4.05 -26.67
C MET A 280 16.24 -3.60 -27.12
N GLY A 281 17.32 -4.05 -26.47
CA GLY A 281 18.67 -3.62 -26.74
C GLY A 281 18.98 -2.20 -26.22
N ILE A 282 18.25 -1.73 -25.19
CA ILE A 282 18.51 -0.43 -24.59
C ILE A 282 19.81 -0.49 -23.77
N PRO A 283 20.83 0.32 -24.10
CA PRO A 283 22.09 0.28 -23.39
C PRO A 283 21.92 0.73 -21.94
N ASN A 284 22.64 0.07 -21.02
CA ASN A 284 22.58 0.34 -19.58
C ASN A 284 21.18 0.15 -18.95
N ALA A 285 20.32 -0.67 -19.54
CA ALA A 285 18.97 -0.95 -19.03
C ALA A 285 18.96 -1.34 -17.55
N LYS A 286 19.88 -2.21 -17.11
CA LYS A 286 20.08 -2.52 -15.68
C LYS A 286 20.27 -1.27 -14.81
N LEU A 287 21.22 -0.40 -15.16
CA LEU A 287 21.51 0.80 -14.37
C LEU A 287 20.32 1.76 -14.32
N ILE A 288 19.62 1.93 -15.46
CA ILE A 288 18.43 2.79 -15.55
C ILE A 288 17.34 2.28 -14.61
N VAL A 289 17.03 0.99 -14.67
CA VAL A 289 16.00 0.39 -13.82
C VAL A 289 16.41 0.39 -12.35
N ASP A 290 17.65 0.02 -12.03
CA ASP A 290 18.17 0.07 -10.66
C ASP A 290 18.01 1.47 -10.05
N LEU A 291 18.36 2.53 -10.78
CA LEU A 291 18.19 3.93 -10.33
C LEU A 291 16.71 4.29 -10.10
N VAL A 292 15.83 3.92 -11.02
CA VAL A 292 14.38 4.16 -10.89
C VAL A 292 13.81 3.40 -9.70
N VAL A 293 14.21 2.14 -9.51
CA VAL A 293 13.76 1.30 -8.39
C VAL A 293 14.27 1.87 -7.06
N LEU A 294 15.53 2.30 -6.96
CA LEU A 294 16.04 2.96 -5.75
C LEU A 294 15.22 4.20 -5.36
N VAL A 295 14.86 5.04 -6.35
CA VAL A 295 13.98 6.19 -6.12
C VAL A 295 12.57 5.75 -5.71
N ALA A 296 12.03 4.73 -6.38
CA ALA A 296 10.69 4.21 -6.12
C ALA A 296 10.54 3.64 -4.70
N VAL A 297 11.48 2.77 -4.32
CA VAL A 297 11.59 2.14 -3.01
C VAL A 297 11.76 3.20 -1.92
N THR A 298 12.67 4.16 -2.09
CA THR A 298 12.89 5.22 -1.09
C THR A 298 11.63 6.06 -0.86
N SER A 299 10.89 6.37 -1.92
CA SER A 299 9.61 7.05 -1.84
C SER A 299 8.52 6.20 -1.18
N CYS A 300 8.45 4.90 -1.52
CA CYS A 300 7.52 3.96 -0.87
C CYS A 300 7.79 3.87 0.63
N LEU A 301 9.05 3.74 1.04
CA LEU A 301 9.46 3.70 2.45
C LEU A 301 9.07 4.97 3.21
N ASN A 302 9.24 6.11 2.58
CA ASN A 302 8.85 7.40 3.14
C ASN A 302 7.32 7.47 3.34
N SER A 303 6.54 7.01 2.35
CA SER A 303 5.08 6.90 2.45
C SER A 303 4.62 5.87 3.47
N ALA A 304 5.31 4.75 3.62
CA ALA A 304 5.05 3.73 4.63
C ALA A 304 5.21 4.29 6.04
N LEU A 305 6.31 5.00 6.30
CA LEU A 305 6.57 5.62 7.61
C LEU A 305 5.60 6.77 7.89
N TYR A 306 5.27 7.58 6.88
CA TYR A 306 4.21 8.58 6.98
C TYR A 306 2.91 7.92 7.44
N THR A 307 2.48 6.88 6.74
CA THR A 307 1.20 6.22 6.96
C THR A 307 1.14 5.52 8.32
N ALA A 308 2.18 4.76 8.68
CA ALA A 308 2.29 4.10 9.98
C ALA A 308 2.22 5.12 11.13
N SER A 309 2.99 6.21 11.04
CA SER A 309 2.98 7.23 12.09
C SER A 309 1.63 7.94 12.26
N ARG A 310 0.90 8.21 11.16
CA ARG A 310 -0.43 8.85 11.23
C ARG A 310 -1.48 7.90 11.79
N MET A 311 -1.43 6.62 11.41
CA MET A 311 -2.32 5.60 11.96
C MET A 311 -2.08 5.41 13.47
N LEU A 312 -0.81 5.32 13.89
CA LEU A 312 -0.45 5.19 15.29
C LEU A 312 -0.82 6.44 16.11
N PHE A 313 -0.65 7.63 15.53
CA PHE A 313 -1.11 8.88 16.14
C PHE A 313 -2.64 8.91 16.30
N SER A 314 -3.40 8.47 15.28
CA SER A 314 -4.87 8.37 15.34
C SER A 314 -5.33 7.39 16.42
N LEU A 315 -4.70 6.21 16.51
CA LEU A 315 -4.93 5.26 17.60
C LEU A 315 -4.59 5.90 18.96
N GLY A 316 -3.48 6.64 19.05
CA GLY A 316 -3.08 7.38 20.25
C GLY A 316 -4.12 8.39 20.71
N LYS A 317 -4.68 9.17 19.77
CA LYS A 317 -5.78 10.13 20.05
C LYS A 317 -7.05 9.45 20.53
N ARG A 318 -7.35 8.26 20.00
CA ARG A 318 -8.45 7.41 20.49
C ARG A 318 -8.09 6.68 21.78
N GLY A 319 -6.83 6.77 22.22
CA GLY A 319 -6.21 6.09 23.37
C GLY A 319 -6.18 4.58 23.25
N ASP A 320 -6.07 4.11 22.00
CA ASP A 320 -5.91 2.73 21.55
C ASP A 320 -4.44 2.36 21.30
N ALA A 321 -3.54 3.34 21.52
CA ALA A 321 -2.09 3.20 21.50
C ALA A 321 -1.47 3.95 22.69
N PRO A 322 -0.17 3.78 22.99
CA PRO A 322 0.49 4.45 24.11
C PRO A 322 0.25 5.96 24.10
N ALA A 323 -0.08 6.56 25.26
CA ALA A 323 -0.48 7.97 25.35
C ALA A 323 0.58 8.96 24.82
N ILE A 324 1.84 8.55 24.70
CA ILE A 324 2.91 9.34 24.10
C ILE A 324 2.75 9.52 22.58
N SER A 325 2.11 8.56 21.88
CA SER A 325 1.94 8.56 20.42
C SER A 325 1.04 9.69 19.91
N GLN A 326 0.19 10.27 20.78
CA GLN A 326 -0.68 11.39 20.44
C GLN A 326 0.01 12.76 20.50
N ARG A 327 1.28 12.83 20.93
CA ARG A 327 2.01 14.10 21.07
C ARG A 327 2.62 14.52 19.75
N THR A 328 2.44 15.80 19.39
CA THR A 328 3.08 16.42 18.22
C THR A 328 4.26 17.31 18.64
N SER A 329 5.23 17.49 17.73
CA SER A 329 6.27 18.51 17.86
C SER A 329 5.70 19.92 17.64
N LYS A 330 6.52 20.96 17.85
CA LYS A 330 6.14 22.36 17.52
C LYS A 330 5.80 22.57 16.03
N ALA A 331 6.32 21.69 15.16
CA ALA A 331 6.06 21.70 13.72
C ALA A 331 4.86 20.80 13.33
N GLY A 332 4.08 20.29 14.29
CA GLY A 332 2.91 19.45 14.05
C GLY A 332 3.22 18.01 13.61
N THR A 333 4.46 17.55 13.69
CA THR A 333 4.84 16.16 13.38
C THR A 333 4.62 15.23 14.58
N PRO A 334 3.98 14.07 14.45
CA PRO A 334 3.77 13.13 15.55
C PRO A 334 5.06 12.32 15.85
N TYR A 335 6.05 12.98 16.44
CA TYR A 335 7.42 12.46 16.53
C TYR A 335 7.54 11.12 17.27
N TRP A 336 6.78 10.91 18.36
CA TRP A 336 6.75 9.61 19.05
C TRP A 336 6.14 8.51 18.19
N ALA A 337 5.11 8.82 17.40
CA ALA A 337 4.51 7.85 16.50
C ALA A 337 5.50 7.43 15.39
N VAL A 338 6.31 8.37 14.90
CA VAL A 338 7.43 8.09 13.99
C VAL A 338 8.44 7.17 14.67
N LEU A 339 8.98 7.56 15.83
CA LEU A 339 10.00 6.79 16.55
C LEU A 339 9.55 5.38 16.93
N LEU A 340 8.30 5.21 17.38
CA LEU A 340 7.74 3.89 17.71
C LEU A 340 7.58 3.02 16.46
N SER A 341 7.14 3.60 15.34
CA SER A 341 6.98 2.87 14.08
C SER A 341 8.33 2.48 13.49
N THR A 342 9.32 3.37 13.50
CA THR A 342 10.68 3.06 13.06
C THR A 342 11.36 2.07 14.00
N GLY A 343 11.16 2.20 15.32
CA GLY A 343 11.68 1.24 16.30
C GLY A 343 11.15 -0.17 16.07
N ALA A 344 9.86 -0.30 15.76
CA ALA A 344 9.26 -1.58 15.39
C ALA A 344 9.82 -2.12 14.05
N ALA A 345 10.04 -1.25 13.06
CA ALA A 345 10.68 -1.64 11.81
C ALA A 345 12.13 -2.13 12.03
N PHE A 346 12.92 -1.44 12.87
CA PHE A 346 14.26 -1.90 13.26
C PHE A 346 14.21 -3.23 14.00
N ALA A 347 13.23 -3.44 14.88
CA ALA A 347 13.04 -4.73 15.54
C ALA A 347 12.72 -5.84 14.52
N ALA A 348 11.94 -5.55 13.48
CA ALA A 348 11.67 -6.48 12.38
C ALA A 348 12.92 -6.76 11.53
N VAL A 349 13.74 -5.74 11.20
CA VAL A 349 15.05 -5.91 10.54
C VAL A 349 15.97 -6.80 11.39
N PHE A 350 16.04 -6.53 12.69
CA PHE A 350 16.87 -7.31 13.61
C PHE A 350 16.38 -8.75 13.74
N ALA A 351 15.06 -8.95 13.82
CA ALA A 351 14.45 -10.27 13.81
C ALA A 351 14.76 -11.05 12.53
N ASN A 352 14.80 -10.40 11.36
CA ASN A 352 15.23 -11.05 10.11
C ASN A 352 16.65 -11.64 10.20
N TYR A 353 17.53 -11.05 11.00
CA TYR A 353 18.92 -11.53 11.13
C TYR A 353 19.10 -12.57 12.23
N VAL A 354 18.39 -12.41 13.36
CA VAL A 354 18.62 -13.21 14.58
C VAL A 354 17.57 -14.29 14.79
N ALA A 355 16.34 -14.08 14.32
CA ALA A 355 15.27 -15.04 14.55
C ALA A 355 15.41 -16.23 13.59
N PRO A 356 14.92 -17.43 13.99
CA PRO A 356 14.80 -18.56 13.08
C PRO A 356 14.02 -18.17 11.82
N ALA A 357 14.39 -18.71 10.66
CA ALA A 357 13.75 -18.41 9.37
C ALA A 357 12.21 -18.46 9.46
N ALA A 358 11.67 -19.47 10.16
CA ALA A 358 10.23 -19.62 10.40
C ALA A 358 9.54 -18.42 11.08
N VAL A 359 10.24 -17.66 11.93
CA VAL A 359 9.71 -16.45 12.57
C VAL A 359 9.63 -15.31 11.57
N PHE A 360 10.65 -15.14 10.74
CA PHE A 360 10.63 -14.12 9.69
C PHE A 360 9.58 -14.45 8.62
N ASP A 361 9.50 -15.71 8.20
CA ASP A 361 8.49 -16.21 7.27
C ASP A 361 7.08 -15.95 7.81
N PHE A 362 6.86 -16.20 9.11
CA PHE A 362 5.60 -15.87 9.76
C PHE A 362 5.31 -14.37 9.78
N LEU A 363 6.30 -13.52 10.13
CA LEU A 363 6.14 -12.07 10.12
C LEU A 363 5.71 -11.60 8.73
N LEU A 364 6.40 -12.06 7.68
CA LEU A 364 6.09 -11.70 6.31
C LEU A 364 4.70 -12.21 5.88
N ALA A 365 4.41 -13.49 6.14
CA ALA A 365 3.14 -14.13 5.81
C ALA A 365 1.94 -13.47 6.53
N SER A 366 2.15 -12.96 7.76
CA SER A 366 1.10 -12.28 8.54
C SER A 366 0.61 -10.97 7.90
N SER A 367 1.35 -10.42 6.94
CA SER A 367 0.99 -9.21 6.21
C SER A 367 0.18 -9.48 4.93
N GLY A 368 0.30 -10.68 4.35
CA GLY A 368 -0.18 -11.01 3.01
C GLY A 368 -1.68 -10.82 2.81
N ALA A 369 -2.49 -11.20 3.81
CA ALA A 369 -3.96 -11.08 3.73
C ALA A 369 -4.52 -9.81 4.39
N ILE A 370 -3.68 -8.98 5.04
CA ILE A 370 -4.14 -7.76 5.72
C ILE A 370 -4.82 -6.82 4.74
N ALA A 371 -4.32 -6.74 3.50
CA ALA A 371 -4.88 -5.86 2.49
C ALA A 371 -6.36 -6.13 2.21
N LEU A 372 -6.68 -7.40 1.98
CA LEU A 372 -8.04 -7.86 1.75
C LEU A 372 -8.92 -7.64 2.99
N LEU A 373 -8.40 -7.88 4.20
CA LEU A 373 -9.16 -7.63 5.45
C LEU A 373 -9.48 -6.15 5.66
N VAL A 374 -8.52 -5.25 5.43
CA VAL A 374 -8.74 -3.80 5.51
C VAL A 374 -9.81 -3.39 4.50
N TYR A 375 -9.72 -3.88 3.26
CA TYR A 375 -10.67 -3.55 2.19
C TYR A 375 -12.07 -4.11 2.46
N LEU A 376 -12.16 -5.31 3.06
CA LEU A 376 -13.41 -5.89 3.52
C LEU A 376 -14.08 -4.99 4.57
N VAL A 377 -13.32 -4.53 5.56
CA VAL A 377 -13.85 -3.63 6.60
C VAL A 377 -14.23 -2.28 6.04
N ILE A 378 -13.50 -1.74 5.05
CA ILE A 378 -13.90 -0.52 4.33
C ILE A 378 -15.27 -0.72 3.68
N ALA A 379 -15.47 -1.82 2.95
CA ALA A 379 -16.73 -2.10 2.26
C ALA A 379 -17.90 -2.27 3.23
N VAL A 380 -17.70 -3.02 4.32
CA VAL A 380 -18.72 -3.20 5.37
C VAL A 380 -19.03 -1.87 6.09
N SER A 381 -18.01 -1.06 6.35
CA SER A 381 -18.18 0.25 6.99
C SER A 381 -18.97 1.21 6.10
N GLN A 382 -18.66 1.24 4.79
CA GLN A 382 -19.41 2.05 3.83
C GLN A 382 -20.87 1.59 3.76
N LEU A 383 -21.14 0.29 3.68
CA LEU A 383 -22.49 -0.25 3.64
C LEU A 383 -23.34 0.21 4.84
N ARG A 384 -22.75 0.17 6.05
CA ARG A 384 -23.43 0.57 7.29
C ARG A 384 -23.57 2.09 7.40
N MET A 385 -22.52 2.85 7.14
CA MET A 385 -22.53 4.31 7.22
C MET A 385 -23.49 4.91 6.20
N ARG A 386 -23.51 4.39 4.97
CA ARG A 386 -24.41 4.83 3.92
C ARG A 386 -25.88 4.66 4.32
N ARG A 387 -26.27 3.49 4.81
CA ARG A 387 -27.63 3.24 5.32
C ARG A 387 -28.01 4.17 6.47
N LYS A 388 -27.08 4.41 7.41
CA LYS A 388 -27.31 5.32 8.54
C LYS A 388 -27.57 6.75 8.06
N ARG A 389 -26.78 7.24 7.08
CA ARG A 389 -26.96 8.57 6.49
C ARG A 389 -28.26 8.72 5.73
N GLU A 390 -28.61 7.73 4.91
CA GLU A 390 -29.89 7.71 4.19
C GLU A 390 -31.07 7.73 5.17
N SER A 391 -30.99 6.96 6.27
CA SER A 391 -32.04 6.98 7.31
C SER A 391 -32.13 8.31 8.07
N ALA A 392 -31.03 9.06 8.15
CA ALA A 392 -30.98 10.36 8.80
C ALA A 392 -31.31 11.52 7.85
N GLY A 393 -31.54 11.26 6.56
CA GLY A 393 -31.75 12.29 5.54
C GLY A 393 -30.52 13.16 5.26
N GLU A 394 -29.32 12.69 5.62
CA GLU A 394 -28.07 13.43 5.39
C GLU A 394 -27.71 13.45 3.89
N PRO A 395 -27.22 14.58 3.35
CA PRO A 395 -26.79 14.66 1.96
C PRO A 395 -25.54 13.79 1.73
N ILE A 396 -25.41 13.33 0.48
CA ILE A 396 -24.31 12.45 0.06
C ILE A 396 -23.62 13.02 -1.17
N ASP A 397 -22.58 13.80 -0.90
CA ASP A 397 -21.85 14.63 -1.87
C ASP A 397 -20.99 13.80 -2.82
N PHE A 398 -20.47 12.66 -2.34
CA PHE A 398 -19.74 11.70 -3.15
C PHE A 398 -20.38 10.32 -3.03
N ARG A 399 -20.65 9.66 -4.17
CA ARG A 399 -21.44 8.41 -4.20
C ARG A 399 -20.66 7.25 -4.80
N MET A 400 -20.76 6.11 -4.12
CA MET A 400 -20.46 4.79 -4.63
C MET A 400 -21.42 4.47 -5.78
N TRP A 401 -20.87 3.87 -6.84
CA TRP A 401 -21.66 3.46 -8.00
C TRP A 401 -22.53 2.26 -7.66
N LEU A 402 -23.73 2.20 -8.25
CA LEU A 402 -24.67 1.06 -8.13
C LEU A 402 -24.83 0.55 -6.70
N PHE A 403 -24.90 1.46 -5.71
CA PHE A 403 -25.08 1.09 -4.31
C PHE A 403 -26.48 0.46 -4.10
N PRO A 404 -26.61 -0.64 -3.32
CA PRO A 404 -25.57 -1.37 -2.58
C PRO A 404 -24.93 -2.53 -3.36
N GLY A 405 -25.29 -2.76 -4.63
CA GLY A 405 -24.88 -3.92 -5.43
C GLY A 405 -23.36 -4.07 -5.55
N LEU A 406 -22.64 -3.02 -5.95
CA LEU A 406 -21.17 -3.10 -6.07
C LEU A 406 -20.47 -3.25 -4.71
N THR A 407 -21.04 -2.70 -3.64
CA THR A 407 -20.52 -2.91 -2.28
C THR A 407 -20.63 -4.38 -1.87
N TRP A 408 -21.77 -5.02 -2.14
CA TRP A 408 -21.93 -6.46 -1.89
C TRP A 408 -21.02 -7.32 -2.78
N ALA A 409 -20.87 -6.96 -4.06
CA ALA A 409 -19.98 -7.66 -4.97
C ALA A 409 -18.53 -7.67 -4.44
N VAL A 410 -18.03 -6.53 -3.95
CA VAL A 410 -16.71 -6.44 -3.31
C VAL A 410 -16.61 -7.31 -2.06
N ILE A 411 -17.61 -7.27 -1.17
CA ILE A 411 -17.63 -8.09 0.05
C ILE A 411 -17.56 -9.58 -0.30
N VAL A 412 -18.43 -10.04 -1.20
CA VAL A 412 -18.48 -11.44 -1.64
C VAL A 412 -17.17 -11.85 -2.30
N PHE A 413 -16.63 -11.01 -3.17
CA PHE A 413 -15.37 -11.26 -3.86
C PHE A 413 -14.20 -11.43 -2.87
N ILE A 414 -14.04 -10.51 -1.92
CA ILE A 414 -12.97 -10.60 -0.93
C ILE A 414 -13.13 -11.86 -0.06
N VAL A 415 -14.35 -12.15 0.40
CA VAL A 415 -14.62 -13.36 1.20
C VAL A 415 -14.31 -14.62 0.41
N ALA A 416 -14.69 -14.68 -0.87
CA ALA A 416 -14.38 -15.81 -1.74
C ALA A 416 -12.86 -15.99 -1.92
N VAL A 417 -12.11 -14.91 -2.18
CA VAL A 417 -10.65 -14.97 -2.32
C VAL A 417 -9.98 -15.45 -1.04
N LEU A 418 -10.33 -14.88 0.12
CA LEU A 418 -9.80 -15.31 1.42
C LEU A 418 -10.14 -16.79 1.72
N THR A 419 -11.32 -17.25 1.30
CA THR A 419 -11.73 -18.65 1.45
C THR A 419 -10.89 -19.56 0.57
N ILE A 420 -10.67 -19.20 -0.70
CA ILE A 420 -9.84 -19.97 -1.64
C ILE A 420 -8.39 -20.07 -1.12
N MET A 421 -7.82 -18.97 -0.62
CA MET A 421 -6.47 -18.95 -0.06
C MET A 421 -6.30 -19.91 1.14
N LEU A 422 -7.36 -20.14 1.92
CA LEU A 422 -7.31 -21.10 3.04
C LEU A 422 -7.08 -22.55 2.58
N PHE A 423 -7.55 -22.87 1.36
CA PHE A 423 -7.47 -24.22 0.78
C PHE A 423 -6.27 -24.42 -0.15
N GLN A 424 -5.59 -23.35 -0.59
CA GLN A 424 -4.38 -23.45 -1.39
C GLN A 424 -3.13 -23.59 -0.51
N GLU A 425 -2.32 -24.62 -0.76
CA GLU A 425 -1.14 -24.94 0.06
C GLU A 425 -0.13 -23.78 0.15
N GLY A 426 0.08 -23.05 -0.96
CA GLY A 426 1.01 -21.91 -1.02
C GLY A 426 0.59 -20.70 -0.17
N HIS A 427 -0.71 -20.47 0.02
CA HIS A 427 -1.24 -19.28 0.71
C HIS A 427 -1.82 -19.58 2.10
N ARG A 428 -1.92 -20.86 2.47
CA ARG A 428 -2.48 -21.28 3.75
C ARG A 428 -1.74 -20.65 4.93
N MET A 429 -0.40 -20.57 4.87
CA MET A 429 0.39 -19.95 5.93
C MET A 429 0.08 -18.45 6.08
N GLU A 430 -0.13 -17.73 4.98
CA GLU A 430 -0.48 -16.31 4.99
C GLU A 430 -1.84 -16.07 5.66
N ILE A 431 -2.85 -16.87 5.32
CA ILE A 431 -4.19 -16.77 5.90
C ILE A 431 -4.19 -17.14 7.38
N ILE A 432 -3.53 -18.24 7.75
CA ILE A 432 -3.48 -18.66 9.15
C ILE A 432 -2.71 -17.63 9.99
N ALA A 433 -1.55 -17.16 9.53
CA ALA A 433 -0.76 -16.16 10.24
C ALA A 433 -1.54 -14.84 10.40
N THR A 434 -2.14 -14.34 9.32
CA THR A 434 -2.93 -13.12 9.33
C THR A 434 -4.19 -13.28 10.21
N GLY A 435 -4.85 -14.43 10.14
CA GLY A 435 -6.04 -14.75 10.93
C GLY A 435 -5.73 -14.81 12.42
N LEU A 436 -4.65 -15.51 12.81
CA LEU A 436 -4.17 -15.56 14.19
C LEU A 436 -3.81 -14.17 14.70
N LEU A 437 -3.05 -13.39 13.93
CA LEU A 437 -2.72 -12.01 14.28
C LEU A 437 -4.00 -11.17 14.47
N SER A 438 -4.94 -11.27 13.54
CA SER A 438 -6.23 -10.56 13.62
C SER A 438 -7.00 -10.92 14.89
N LEU A 439 -7.09 -12.21 15.23
CA LEU A 439 -7.75 -12.68 16.45
C LEU A 439 -7.06 -12.17 17.71
N LEU A 440 -5.72 -12.19 17.75
CA LEU A 440 -4.95 -11.64 18.87
C LEU A 440 -5.19 -10.15 19.05
N VAL A 441 -5.20 -9.38 17.95
CA VAL A 441 -5.47 -7.94 17.99
C VAL A 441 -6.92 -7.66 18.40
N VAL A 442 -7.90 -8.45 17.92
CA VAL A 442 -9.30 -8.34 18.37
C VAL A 442 -9.40 -8.61 19.88
N ALA A 443 -8.77 -9.68 20.37
CA ALA A 443 -8.78 -10.02 21.80
C ALA A 443 -8.16 -8.88 22.63
N ALA A 444 -7.02 -8.33 22.20
CA ALA A 444 -6.41 -7.17 22.84
C ALA A 444 -7.34 -5.95 22.84
N GLY A 445 -7.99 -5.65 21.71
CA GLY A 445 -8.95 -4.55 21.59
C GLY A 445 -10.15 -4.70 22.51
N LEU A 446 -10.68 -5.93 22.65
CA LEU A 446 -11.77 -6.23 23.57
C LEU A 446 -11.34 -6.05 25.04
N ILE A 447 -10.13 -6.47 25.41
CA ILE A 447 -9.58 -6.26 26.76
C ILE A 447 -9.40 -4.77 27.06
N VAL A 448 -8.81 -4.01 26.14
CA VAL A 448 -8.62 -2.56 26.27
C VAL A 448 -9.96 -1.85 26.40
N SER A 449 -10.95 -2.22 25.58
CA SER A 449 -12.30 -1.66 25.64
C SER A 449 -13.02 -1.96 26.96
N SER A 450 -12.85 -3.17 27.50
CA SER A 450 -13.44 -3.61 28.76
C SER A 450 -12.82 -2.87 29.95
N ARG A 451 -11.49 -2.75 29.98
CA ARG A 451 -10.77 -1.96 31.01
C ARG A 451 -11.20 -0.49 30.99
N ARG A 452 -11.42 0.09 29.80
CA ARG A 452 -11.92 1.46 29.66
C ARG A 452 -13.34 1.64 30.18
N LYS A 453 -14.25 0.72 29.84
CA LYS A 453 -15.61 0.74 30.38
C LYS A 453 -15.60 0.67 31.91
N ALA A 454 -14.76 -0.19 32.48
CA ALA A 454 -14.59 -0.30 33.94
C ALA A 454 -14.04 0.99 34.58
N VAL A 455 -13.02 1.63 33.99
CA VAL A 455 -12.46 2.90 34.50
C VAL A 455 -13.49 4.04 34.39
N LYS A 456 -14.24 4.13 33.29
CA LYS A 456 -15.32 5.13 33.16
C LYS A 456 -16.43 4.89 34.18
N ALA A 457 -16.85 3.65 34.38
CA ALA A 457 -17.85 3.29 35.40
C ALA A 457 -17.36 3.65 36.81
N GLY A 458 -16.10 3.36 37.15
CA GLY A 458 -15.52 3.71 38.45
C GLY A 458 -15.41 5.23 38.70
N LYS A 459 -15.20 6.04 37.66
CA LYS A 459 -15.22 7.51 37.77
C LYS A 459 -16.62 8.09 37.94
N VAL A 460 -17.67 7.39 37.52
CA VAL A 460 -19.07 7.82 37.69
C VAL A 460 -19.58 7.50 39.10
N VAL A 461 -18.97 6.55 39.80
CA VAL A 461 -19.33 6.18 41.19
C VAL A 461 -18.64 7.08 42.24
N LEU A 462 -17.55 7.76 41.86
CA LEU A 462 -16.75 8.62 42.75
C LEU A 462 -17.03 10.14 42.58
N ASN A 463 -17.93 10.51 41.67
CA ASN A 463 -18.49 11.85 41.53
C ASN A 463 -19.95 11.82 41.97
#